data_AF-A0A1B0CYD7-F1
#
_entry.id   AF-A0A1B0CYD7-F1
#
_cell.length_a   1.000
_cell.length_b   1.000
_cell.length_c   1.000
_cell.angle_alpha   90.00
_cell.angle_beta   90.00
_cell.angle_gamma   90.00
#
_symmetry.space_group_name_H-M   'P 1'
#
loop_
_entity.id
_entity.type
_entity.pdbx_description
1 polymer ?
#
loop_
_entity_poly.entity_id
_entity_poly.type
_entity_poly.pdbx_seq_one_letter_code
_entity_poly.pdbx_strand_id
1 'polypeptide(L)'
;MSWPSTWKKRITYLLVAPILFPLWLTLPDTRTPRGKKFFSITFIGSILWIAAYSYLMVWWANVAGDTARIPPEVMGLTFLAAGTSIPDLITSVIVARKGFGDMAVSSSVGSNIFDVTVG
;
A
#
# COMPACT_ATOMS: atom_id res chain seq x y z
N MET A 1 18.57 -6.97 -1.00
CA MET A 1 18.70 -5.92 0.02
C MET A 1 20.00 -5.14 -0.22
N SER A 2 19.97 -4.02 -0.94
CA SER A 2 21.14 -3.13 -1.01
C SER A 2 21.08 -2.15 0.16
N TRP A 3 22.09 -2.19 1.02
CA TRP A 3 22.19 -1.34 2.22
C TRP A 3 22.34 0.14 1.81
N PRO A 4 21.40 1.04 2.14
CA PRO A 4 21.48 2.44 1.72
C PRO A 4 22.50 3.22 2.57
N SER A 5 23.34 4.02 1.90
CA SER A 5 24.46 4.77 2.49
C SER A 5 24.06 6.07 3.21
N THR A 6 22.81 6.53 3.10
CA THR A 6 22.34 7.82 3.64
C THR A 6 21.71 7.68 5.02
N TRP A 7 22.10 8.52 6.00
CA TRP A 7 21.61 8.49 7.39
C TRP A 7 20.07 8.52 7.51
N LYS A 8 19.41 9.39 6.74
CA LYS A 8 17.93 9.48 6.69
C LYS A 8 17.29 8.16 6.26
N LYS A 9 17.89 7.46 5.29
CA LYS A 9 17.37 6.18 4.79
C LYS A 9 17.52 5.06 5.82
N ARG A 10 18.56 5.09 6.67
CA ARG A 10 18.74 4.12 7.76
C ARG A 10 17.72 4.28 8.88
N ILE A 11 17.39 5.52 9.26
CA ILE A 11 16.35 5.80 10.27
C ILE A 11 14.98 5.35 9.75
N THR A 12 14.64 5.70 8.50
CA THR A 12 13.41 5.20 7.87
C THR A 12 13.40 3.67 7.82
N TYR A 13 14.53 3.03 7.51
CA TYR A 13 14.62 1.58 7.46
C TYR A 13 14.41 0.93 8.85
N LEU A 14 14.96 1.51 9.91
CA LEU A 14 14.75 1.04 11.28
C LEU A 14 13.30 1.20 11.76
N LEU A 15 12.64 2.30 11.39
CA LEU A 15 11.22 2.52 11.72
C LEU A 15 10.28 1.57 10.96
N VAL A 16 10.62 1.24 9.72
CA VAL A 16 9.80 0.36 8.88
C VAL A 16 10.18 -1.12 9.07
N ALA A 17 11.33 -1.43 9.67
CA ALA A 17 11.80 -2.79 9.97
C ALA A 17 10.80 -3.68 10.73
N PRO A 18 10.12 -3.24 11.81
CA PRO A 18 9.13 -4.08 12.50
C PRO A 18 7.91 -4.43 11.65
N ILE A 19 7.59 -3.62 10.64
CA ILE A 19 6.50 -3.86 9.66
C ILE A 19 7.00 -4.73 8.50
N LEU A 20 8.24 -4.53 8.06
CA LEU A 20 8.87 -5.30 6.98
C LEU A 20 9.27 -6.70 7.41
N PHE A 21 9.55 -6.94 8.69
CA PHE A 21 10.02 -8.24 9.17
C PHE A 21 8.95 -9.35 9.05
N PRO A 22 7.68 -9.14 9.46
CA PRO A 22 6.59 -10.08 9.18
C PRO A 22 6.34 -10.27 7.69
N LEU A 23 6.42 -9.19 6.91
CA LEU A 23 6.17 -9.18 5.48
C LEU A 23 7.26 -9.97 4.71
N TRP A 24 8.52 -9.80 5.11
CA TRP A 24 9.67 -10.52 4.55
C TRP A 24 9.68 -12.01 4.94
N LEU A 25 9.16 -12.35 6.14
CA LEU A 25 9.02 -13.74 6.57
C LEU A 25 7.93 -14.49 5.79
N THR A 26 6.87 -13.79 5.39
CA THR A 26 5.69 -14.39 4.75
C THR A 26 5.66 -14.29 3.23
N LEU A 27 6.38 -13.33 2.62
CA LEU A 27 6.47 -13.18 1.17
C LEU A 27 7.85 -13.63 0.64
N PRO A 28 7.97 -14.85 0.09
CA PRO A 28 9.20 -15.30 -0.54
C PRO A 28 9.54 -14.46 -1.78
N ASP A 29 10.81 -14.06 -1.94
CA ASP A 29 11.27 -13.18 -3.03
C ASP A 29 11.19 -13.88 -4.40
N THR A 30 10.22 -13.48 -5.22
CA THR A 30 9.99 -14.02 -6.58
C THR A 30 10.92 -13.41 -7.64
N ARG A 31 11.83 -12.49 -7.28
CA ARG A 31 12.80 -11.92 -8.23
C ARG A 31 13.88 -12.91 -8.70
N THR A 32 13.98 -14.08 -8.08
CA THR A 32 14.92 -15.13 -8.50
C THR A 32 14.25 -16.18 -9.40
N PRO A 33 14.97 -16.79 -10.36
CA PRO A 33 14.40 -17.78 -11.29
C PRO A 33 13.82 -19.03 -10.61
N ARG A 34 14.25 -19.36 -9.36
CA ARG A 34 13.64 -20.41 -8.52
C ARG A 34 12.33 -19.96 -7.84
N GLY A 35 12.15 -18.67 -7.61
CA GLY A 35 10.98 -18.08 -6.93
C GLY A 35 9.72 -18.00 -7.79
N LYS A 36 9.82 -18.06 -9.13
CA LYS A 36 8.66 -18.01 -10.04
C LYS A 36 7.59 -19.06 -9.75
N LYS A 37 7.97 -20.24 -9.24
CA LYS A 37 7.01 -21.30 -8.85
C LYS A 37 6.14 -20.93 -7.66
N PHE A 38 6.59 -20.01 -6.81
CA PHE A 38 5.87 -19.56 -5.61
C PHE A 38 5.04 -18.30 -5.85
N PHE A 39 4.88 -17.88 -7.10
CA PHE A 39 4.12 -16.67 -7.48
C PHE A 39 2.71 -16.66 -6.89
N SER A 40 1.97 -17.77 -7.01
CA SER A 40 0.61 -17.88 -6.49
C SER A 40 0.54 -17.73 -4.96
N ILE A 41 1.55 -18.24 -4.23
CA ILE A 41 1.63 -18.09 -2.78
C ILE A 41 1.92 -16.65 -2.39
N THR A 42 2.84 -15.98 -3.10
CA THR A 42 3.10 -14.55 -2.85
C THR A 42 1.90 -13.67 -3.19
N PHE A 43 1.13 -14.04 -4.21
CA PHE A 43 -0.07 -13.30 -4.60
C PHE A 43 -1.14 -13.40 -3.51
N ILE A 44 -1.45 -14.61 -3.06
CA ILE A 44 -2.41 -14.84 -1.95
C ILE A 44 -1.91 -14.20 -0.65
N GLY A 45 -0.62 -14.34 -0.34
CA GLY A 45 0.00 -13.71 0.82
C GLY A 45 -0.14 -12.19 0.78
N SER A 46 0.01 -11.57 -0.39
CA SER A 46 -0.16 -10.12 -0.55
C SER A 46 -1.61 -9.71 -0.35
N ILE A 47 -2.58 -10.47 -0.87
CA ILE A 47 -4.02 -10.23 -0.63
C ILE A 47 -4.36 -10.29 0.86
N LEU A 48 -3.86 -11.31 1.57
CA LEU A 48 -4.07 -11.44 3.02
C LEU A 48 -3.47 -10.27 3.79
N TRP A 49 -2.27 -9.83 3.42
CA TRP A 49 -1.65 -8.66 4.04
C TRP A 49 -2.42 -7.37 3.77
N ILE A 50 -2.87 -7.15 2.53
CA ILE A 50 -3.72 -5.99 2.18
C ILE A 50 -5.00 -6.02 3.02
N ALA A 51 -5.64 -7.18 3.18
CA ALA A 51 -6.83 -7.32 4.02
C ALA A 51 -6.54 -7.02 5.50
N ALA A 52 -5.42 -7.52 6.04
CA ALA A 52 -5.02 -7.25 7.42
C ALA A 52 -4.70 -5.77 7.67
N TYR A 53 -3.97 -5.12 6.75
CA TYR A 53 -3.67 -3.68 6.84
C TYR A 53 -4.93 -2.83 6.68
N SER A 54 -5.85 -3.21 5.79
CA SER A 54 -7.14 -2.53 5.62
C SER A 54 -7.97 -2.59 6.92
N TYR A 55 -8.07 -3.77 7.54
CA TYR A 55 -8.75 -3.92 8.83
C TYR A 55 -8.13 -3.05 9.93
N LEU A 56 -6.79 -3.06 10.02
CA LEU A 56 -6.07 -2.23 10.97
C LEU A 56 -6.35 -0.75 10.71
N MET A 57 -6.31 -0.29 9.46
CA MET A 57 -6.59 1.10 9.10
C MET A 57 -7.99 1.55 9.55
N VAL A 58 -9.03 0.75 9.29
CA VAL A 58 -10.41 1.04 9.71
C VAL A 58 -10.49 1.12 11.24
N TRP A 59 -9.85 0.19 11.94
CA TRP A 59 -9.85 0.16 13.40
C TRP A 59 -9.20 1.43 13.99
N TRP A 60 -8.04 1.83 13.47
CA TRP A 60 -7.35 3.05 13.92
C TRP A 60 -8.14 4.32 13.58
N ALA A 61 -8.79 4.35 12.42
CA ALA A 61 -9.68 5.44 12.05
C ALA A 61 -10.79 5.57 13.11
N ASN A 62 -11.55 4.51 13.39
CA ASN A 62 -12.62 4.51 14.40
C ASN A 62 -12.17 5.03 15.76
N VAL A 63 -11.03 4.53 16.27
CA VAL A 63 -10.47 4.99 17.56
C VAL A 63 -10.12 6.49 17.54
N ALA A 64 -9.58 7.00 16.42
CA ALA A 64 -9.29 8.42 16.26
C ALA A 64 -10.56 9.28 16.21
N GLY A 65 -11.64 8.79 15.60
CA GLY A 65 -12.93 9.50 15.52
C GLY A 65 -13.66 9.56 16.84
N ASP A 66 -13.62 8.46 17.60
CA ASP A 66 -14.16 8.42 18.97
C ASP A 66 -13.46 9.48 19.84
N THR A 67 -12.13 9.64 19.67
CA THR A 67 -11.34 10.66 20.36
C THR A 67 -11.68 12.07 19.88
N ALA A 68 -11.93 12.24 18.59
CA ALA A 68 -12.26 13.53 17.97
C ALA A 68 -13.76 13.92 18.05
N ARG A 69 -14.63 13.05 18.60
CA ARG A 69 -16.11 13.17 18.58
C ARG A 69 -16.68 13.37 17.17
N ILE A 70 -16.05 12.76 16.17
CA ILE A 70 -16.52 12.79 14.77
C ILE A 70 -17.30 11.50 14.49
N PRO A 71 -18.47 11.57 13.83
CA PRO A 71 -19.21 10.37 13.44
C PRO A 71 -18.35 9.43 12.59
N PRO A 72 -18.39 8.10 12.85
CA PRO A 72 -17.58 7.12 12.15
C PRO A 72 -17.86 7.08 10.63
N GLU A 73 -19.07 7.48 10.21
CA GLU A 73 -19.45 7.56 8.80
C GLU A 73 -18.63 8.62 8.05
N VAL A 74 -18.45 9.80 8.66
CA VAL A 74 -17.68 10.89 8.06
C VAL A 74 -16.20 10.53 7.98
N MET A 75 -15.68 9.83 8.99
CA MET A 75 -14.32 9.31 8.95
C MET A 75 -14.11 8.23 7.90
N GLY A 76 -15.06 7.30 7.76
CA GLY A 76 -15.00 6.30 6.69
C GLY A 76 -14.97 6.96 5.31
N LEU A 77 -15.87 7.92 5.09
CA LEU A 77 -15.94 8.65 3.82
C LEU A 77 -14.71 9.52 3.53
N THR A 78 -14.00 10.00 4.55
CA THR A 78 -12.88 10.94 4.36
C THR A 78 -11.53 10.26 4.50
N PHE A 79 -11.26 9.63 5.64
CA PHE A 79 -9.96 9.01 5.93
C PHE A 79 -9.76 7.70 5.17
N LEU A 80 -10.82 6.88 5.05
CA LEU A 80 -10.71 5.63 4.30
C LEU A 80 -10.58 5.91 2.80
N ALA A 81 -11.42 6.80 2.26
CA ALA A 81 -11.32 7.23 0.85
C ALA A 81 -9.99 7.92 0.52
N ALA A 82 -9.47 8.77 1.42
CA ALA A 82 -8.15 9.37 1.24
C ALA A 82 -7.04 8.30 1.28
N GLY A 83 -7.15 7.32 2.18
CA GLY A 83 -6.14 6.28 2.35
C GLY A 83 -6.05 5.29 1.19
N THR A 84 -7.13 5.07 0.42
CA THR A 84 -7.08 4.28 -0.83
C THR A 84 -6.47 5.09 -1.98
N SER A 85 -6.73 6.40 -2.04
CA SER A 85 -6.24 7.28 -3.12
C SER A 85 -4.76 7.66 -3.00
N ILE A 86 -4.21 7.76 -1.78
CA ILE A 86 -2.81 8.17 -1.56
C ILE A 86 -1.80 7.19 -2.20
N PRO A 87 -1.90 5.85 -1.97
CA PRO A 87 -1.02 4.89 -2.63
C PRO A 87 -1.08 4.95 -4.16
N ASP A 88 -2.27 5.06 -4.73
CA ASP A 88 -2.48 5.16 -6.19
C ASP A 88 -1.86 6.44 -6.76
N LEU A 89 -1.99 7.56 -6.05
CA LEU A 89 -1.32 8.79 -6.43
C LEU A 89 0.21 8.62 -6.42
N ILE A 90 0.77 7.99 -5.38
CA ILE A 90 2.21 7.74 -5.27
C ILE A 90 2.70 6.85 -6.41
N THR A 91 2.00 5.76 -6.73
CA THR A 91 2.39 4.85 -7.81
C THR A 91 2.34 5.56 -9.17
N SER A 92 1.27 6.29 -9.47
CA SER A 92 1.15 7.08 -10.71
C SER A 92 2.26 8.13 -10.82
N VAL A 93 2.59 8.85 -9.75
CA VAL A 93 3.70 9.83 -9.75
C VAL A 93 5.05 9.15 -9.99
N ILE A 94 5.31 7.98 -9.39
CA ILE A 94 6.57 7.24 -9.60
C ILE A 94 6.69 6.78 -11.06
N VAL A 95 5.61 6.27 -11.65
CA VAL A 95 5.59 5.77 -13.04
C VAL A 95 5.76 6.93 -14.03
N ALA A 96 5.10 8.07 -13.78
CA ALA A 96 5.28 9.28 -14.58
C ALA A 96 6.74 9.78 -14.53
N ARG A 97 7.36 9.79 -13.35
CA ARG A 97 8.78 10.18 -13.19
C ARG A 97 9.77 9.23 -13.85
N LYS A 98 9.38 7.98 -14.12
CA LYS A 98 10.22 6.99 -14.83
C LYS A 98 10.12 7.08 -16.36
N GLY A 99 9.38 8.06 -16.90
CA GLY A 99 9.20 8.25 -18.34
C GLY A 99 8.09 7.39 -18.96
N PHE A 100 7.33 6.64 -18.15
CA PHE A 100 6.19 5.84 -18.59
C PHE A 100 4.88 6.61 -18.38
N GLY A 101 4.80 7.84 -18.91
CA GLY A 101 3.64 8.72 -18.74
C GLY A 101 2.32 8.07 -19.16
N ASP A 102 2.32 7.32 -20.26
CA ASP A 102 1.13 6.62 -20.77
C ASP A 102 0.60 5.57 -19.79
N MET A 103 1.48 4.87 -19.09
CA MET A 103 1.11 3.89 -18.05
C MET A 103 0.58 4.60 -16.79
N ALA A 104 1.15 5.75 -16.42
CA ALA A 104 0.66 6.54 -15.30
C ALA A 104 -0.73 7.14 -15.57
N VAL A 105 -0.95 7.68 -16.77
CA VAL A 105 -2.26 8.21 -17.18
C VAL A 105 -3.28 7.08 -17.27
N SER A 106 -2.93 5.94 -17.88
CA SER A 106 -3.82 4.76 -17.94
C SER A 106 -4.17 4.22 -16.55
N SER A 107 -3.21 4.18 -15.61
CA SER A 107 -3.45 3.71 -14.24
C SER A 107 -4.36 4.67 -13.45
N SER A 108 -4.13 5.99 -13.53
CA SER A 108 -4.95 6.98 -12.83
C SER A 108 -6.38 7.04 -13.39
N VAL A 109 -6.53 7.04 -14.72
CA VAL A 109 -7.86 7.07 -15.37
C VAL A 109 -8.60 5.76 -15.11
N GLY A 110 -7.90 4.62 -15.21
CA GLY A 110 -8.47 3.30 -14.94
C GLY A 110 -8.92 3.13 -13.49
N SER A 111 -8.11 3.53 -12.51
CA SER A 111 -8.47 3.41 -11.09
C SER A 111 -9.71 4.26 -10.75
N ASN A 112 -9.75 5.52 -11.20
CA ASN A 112 -10.90 6.40 -10.95
C ASN A 112 -12.19 5.92 -11.67
N ILE A 113 -12.09 5.40 -12.89
CA ILE A 113 -13.26 4.85 -13.59
C ILE A 113 -13.76 3.60 -12.85
N PHE A 114 -12.86 2.70 -12.45
CA PHE A 114 -13.23 1.50 -11.70
C PHE A 114 -13.86 1.85 -10.35
N ASP A 115 -13.31 2.83 -9.63
CA ASP A 115 -13.86 3.31 -8.36
C ASP A 115 -15.28 3.87 -8.52
N VAL A 116 -15.59 4.54 -9.64
CA VAL A 116 -16.94 5.06 -9.92
C VAL A 116 -17.91 4.00 -10.45
N THR A 117 -17.42 2.99 -11.17
CA THR A 117 -18.28 2.00 -11.85
C THR A 117 -18.44 0.68 -11.12
N VAL A 118 -17.49 0.32 -10.27
CA VAL A 118 -17.42 -0.97 -9.58
C VAL A 118 -17.27 -0.80 -8.06
N GLY A 119 -16.59 0.26 -7.61
CA GLY A 119 -16.49 0.66 -6.20
C GLY A 119 -17.83 1.07 -5.60
#